data_AF-A0A8T5Z7S3-F1
#
_entry.id   AF-A0A8T5Z7S3-F1
#
_cell.length_a   1.000
_cell.length_b   1.000
_cell.length_c   1.000
_cell.angle_alpha   90.00
_cell.angle_beta   90.00
_cell.angle_gamma   90.00
#
_symmetry.space_group_name_H-M   'P 1'
#
loop_
_entity.id
_entity.type
_entity.pdbx_description
1 polymer ?
#
loop_
_entity_poly.entity_id
_entity_poly.type
_entity_poly.pdbx_seq_one_letter_code
_entity_poly.pdbx_strand_id
1 'polypeptide(L)'
;MLPSVVSRQVADSVAAFLRAAFPLNSPLFNGENNDNVSMLEQFLAQPETLLKGPYLSAQLPFRKSDLPLNFFPNLTLPFPPHAHQARAFQRLGSDAPQPTLVATGTGSGKTECFMFPLLNHCAGASHAGVKAIIIYPMNALATDQASRFAKTIASDPQLHGKVTVGLFV
;
A
#
# COMPACT_ATOMS: atom_id res chain seq x y z
N MET A 1 5.60 -21.93 11.85
CA MET A 1 5.71 -21.15 13.10
C MET A 1 4.28 -20.75 13.49
N LEU A 2 3.83 -21.04 14.71
CA LEU A 2 2.44 -20.75 15.12
C LEU A 2 2.29 -19.24 15.44
N PRO A 3 1.37 -18.49 14.80
CA PRO A 3 1.21 -17.04 15.02
C PRO A 3 1.01 -16.65 16.49
N SER A 4 0.35 -17.51 17.27
CA SER A 4 0.17 -17.34 18.72
C SER A 4 1.49 -17.38 19.49
N VAL A 5 2.44 -18.21 19.07
CA VAL A 5 3.77 -18.31 19.69
C VAL A 5 4.60 -17.08 19.35
N VAL A 6 4.60 -16.66 18.08
CA VAL A 6 5.31 -15.45 17.64
C VAL A 6 4.79 -14.21 18.34
N SER A 7 3.46 -14.08 18.47
CA SER A 7 2.86 -12.94 19.18
C SER A 7 3.33 -12.86 20.64
N ARG A 8 3.49 -13.99 21.34
CA ARG A 8 4.03 -14.00 22.71
C ARG A 8 5.50 -13.60 22.74
N GLN A 9 6.31 -14.16 21.84
CA GLN A 9 7.73 -13.81 21.75
C GLN A 9 7.96 -12.32 21.46
N VAL A 10 7.13 -11.72 20.59
CA VAL A 10 7.15 -10.27 20.34
C VAL A 10 6.77 -9.50 21.59
N ALA A 11 5.73 -9.95 22.32
CA ALA A 11 5.33 -9.31 23.58
C ALA A 11 6.44 -9.34 24.63
N ASP A 12 7.05 -10.50 24.83
CA ASP A 12 8.13 -10.68 25.80
C ASP A 12 9.36 -9.84 25.41
N SER A 13 9.65 -9.76 24.11
CA SER A 13 10.78 -8.98 23.58
C SER A 13 10.54 -7.47 23.73
N VAL A 14 9.33 -6.98 23.44
CA VAL A 14 8.98 -5.55 23.66
C VAL A 14 8.98 -5.24 25.15
N ALA A 15 8.45 -6.12 26.00
CA ALA A 15 8.48 -5.94 27.45
C ALA A 15 9.93 -5.89 27.99
N ALA A 16 10.80 -6.80 27.54
CA ALA A 16 12.22 -6.79 27.90
C ALA A 16 12.94 -5.52 27.42
N PHE A 17 12.63 -5.06 26.20
CA PHE A 17 13.16 -3.79 25.69
C PHE A 17 12.71 -2.60 26.55
N LEU A 18 11.42 -2.52 26.91
CA LEU A 18 10.91 -1.43 27.73
C LEU A 18 11.55 -1.42 29.13
N ARG A 19 11.75 -2.59 29.74
CA ARG A 19 12.50 -2.71 31.02
C ARG A 19 13.93 -2.19 30.91
N ALA A 20 14.63 -2.52 29.83
CA ALA A 20 16.01 -2.11 29.63
C ALA A 20 16.14 -0.62 29.27
N ALA A 21 15.23 -0.10 28.44
CA ALA A 21 15.27 1.28 27.95
C ALA A 21 14.75 2.29 28.97
N PHE A 22 13.85 1.88 29.87
CA PHE A 22 13.20 2.76 30.85
C PHE A 22 13.36 2.23 32.29
N PRO A 23 14.57 2.29 32.88
CA PRO A 23 14.77 1.95 34.28
C PRO A 23 14.09 2.99 35.19
N LEU A 24 12.88 2.69 35.65
CA LEU A 24 12.11 3.54 36.56
C LEU A 24 12.59 3.34 38.01
N ASN A 25 13.63 4.09 38.40
CA ASN A 25 14.20 4.04 39.74
C ASN A 25 13.69 5.15 40.67
N SER A 26 12.85 6.06 40.16
CA SER A 26 12.30 7.16 40.97
C SER A 26 11.18 6.65 41.88
N PRO A 27 11.21 7.01 43.18
CA PRO A 27 10.18 6.61 44.15
C PRO A 27 8.74 6.95 43.73
N LEU A 28 8.55 7.98 42.90
CA LEU A 28 7.23 8.40 42.39
C LEU A 28 6.59 7.37 41.43
N PHE A 29 7.38 6.47 40.85
CA PHE A 29 6.91 5.41 39.95
C PHE A 29 6.92 4.03 40.61
N ASN A 30 7.14 3.97 41.92
CA ASN A 30 7.00 2.75 42.71
C ASN A 30 5.62 2.77 43.39
N GLY A 31 4.94 1.63 43.44
CA GLY A 31 3.63 1.55 44.10
C GLY A 31 3.72 1.91 45.59
N GLU A 32 2.74 2.66 46.10
CA GLU A 32 2.65 3.08 47.50
C GLU A 32 2.33 1.92 48.46
N ASN A 33 1.85 0.79 47.95
CA ASN A 33 1.56 -0.42 48.71
C ASN A 33 2.81 -1.32 48.79
N ASN A 34 3.04 -1.94 49.95
CA ASN A 34 4.20 -2.74 50.41
C ASN A 34 4.81 -3.82 49.47
N ASP A 35 4.39 -3.94 48.21
CA ASP A 35 4.86 -4.94 47.26
C ASP A 35 6.02 -4.45 46.36
N ASN A 36 6.43 -3.17 46.46
CA ASN A 36 7.60 -2.59 45.77
C ASN A 36 7.62 -2.81 44.24
N VAL A 37 6.45 -3.03 43.61
CA VAL A 37 6.33 -3.24 42.17
C VAL A 37 6.27 -1.89 41.46
N SER A 38 7.17 -1.65 40.50
CA SER A 38 7.20 -0.42 39.71
C SER A 38 5.95 -0.31 38.83
N MET A 39 5.51 0.92 38.53
CA MET A 39 4.38 1.18 37.63
C MET A 39 4.58 0.55 36.25
N LEU A 40 5.83 0.42 35.78
CA LEU A 40 6.14 -0.26 34.52
C LEU A 40 5.83 -1.76 34.62
N GLU A 41 6.21 -2.43 35.70
CA GLU A 41 5.87 -3.85 35.89
C GLU A 41 4.36 -4.05 36.01
N GLN A 42 3.65 -3.14 36.69
CA GLN A 42 2.18 -3.16 36.75
C GLN A 42 1.57 -2.99 35.35
N PHE A 43 2.09 -2.05 34.55
CA PHE A 43 1.66 -1.82 33.18
C PHE A 43 1.89 -3.05 32.29
N LEU A 44 3.06 -3.68 32.39
CA LEU A 44 3.43 -4.86 31.59
C LEU A 44 2.68 -6.13 32.02
N ALA A 45 2.33 -6.24 33.31
CA ALA A 45 1.57 -7.37 33.87
C ALA A 45 0.08 -7.32 33.55
N GLN A 46 -0.47 -6.13 33.28
CA GLN A 46 -1.87 -5.99 32.86
C GLN A 46 -2.05 -6.58 31.46
N PRO A 47 -2.96 -7.57 31.29
CA PRO A 47 -3.26 -8.08 29.96
C PRO A 47 -3.77 -6.97 29.04
N GLU A 48 -3.44 -7.05 27.74
CA GLU A 48 -3.93 -6.15 26.70
C GLU A 48 -3.53 -4.66 26.79
N THR A 49 -2.61 -4.27 27.67
CA THR A 49 -2.09 -2.88 27.74
C THR A 49 -0.96 -2.65 26.74
N LEU A 50 0.01 -3.55 26.69
CA LEU A 50 1.15 -3.49 25.78
C LEU A 50 0.76 -3.97 24.37
N LEU A 51 0.09 -5.12 24.30
CA LEU A 51 -0.31 -5.77 23.06
C LEU A 51 -1.68 -6.40 23.25
N LYS A 52 -2.58 -6.15 22.31
CA LYS A 52 -3.93 -6.74 22.29
C LYS A 52 -3.97 -8.20 21.82
N GLY A 53 -2.84 -8.75 21.38
CA GLY A 53 -2.72 -10.10 20.83
C GLY A 53 -2.75 -10.15 19.29
N PRO A 54 -2.69 -11.36 18.71
CA PRO A 54 -2.66 -11.52 17.27
C PRO A 54 -4.06 -11.31 16.68
N TYR A 55 -4.20 -10.33 15.80
CA TYR A 55 -5.41 -10.16 15.01
C TYR A 55 -5.31 -10.96 13.71
N LEU A 56 -6.30 -11.81 13.45
CA LEU A 56 -6.48 -12.42 12.14
C LEU A 56 -7.39 -11.51 11.31
N SER A 57 -6.82 -10.81 10.33
CA SER A 57 -7.61 -10.11 9.32
C SER A 57 -7.87 -11.04 8.15
N ALA A 58 -9.12 -11.45 7.97
CA ALA A 58 -9.57 -12.16 6.79
C ALA A 58 -10.36 -11.19 5.90
N GLN A 59 -9.77 -10.77 4.79
CA GLN A 59 -10.45 -9.96 3.80
C GLN A 59 -11.02 -10.87 2.71
N LEU A 60 -12.24 -10.59 2.27
CA LEU A 60 -12.80 -11.25 1.10
C LEU A 60 -11.99 -10.83 -0.15
N PRO A 61 -11.73 -11.75 -1.09
CA PRO A 61 -11.06 -11.40 -2.32
C PRO A 61 -11.88 -10.37 -3.11
N PHE A 62 -11.20 -9.45 -3.78
CA PHE A 62 -11.87 -8.52 -4.68
C PHE A 62 -12.58 -9.28 -5.80
N ARG A 63 -13.79 -8.83 -6.14
CA ARG A 63 -14.55 -9.38 -7.28
C ARG A 63 -13.70 -9.26 -8.54
N LYS A 64 -13.55 -10.35 -9.29
CA LYS A 64 -12.87 -10.35 -10.59
C LYS A 64 -13.76 -9.72 -11.67
N SER A 65 -13.13 -9.26 -12.74
CA SER A 65 -13.80 -8.81 -13.96
C SER A 65 -13.51 -9.78 -15.10
N ASP A 66 -14.43 -9.88 -16.06
CA ASP A 66 -14.27 -10.62 -17.30
C ASP A 66 -13.70 -9.74 -18.43
N LEU A 67 -13.21 -8.55 -18.08
CA LEU A 67 -12.62 -7.60 -19.03
C LEU A 67 -11.35 -8.24 -19.65
N PRO A 68 -11.26 -8.33 -20.99
CA PRO A 68 -10.19 -9.06 -21.63
C PRO A 68 -8.84 -8.34 -21.47
N LEU A 69 -7.74 -9.09 -21.55
CA LEU A 69 -6.40 -8.52 -21.34
C LEU A 69 -6.00 -7.51 -22.43
N ASN A 70 -6.54 -7.66 -23.63
CA ASN A 70 -6.38 -6.75 -24.76
C ASN A 70 -7.48 -5.67 -24.82
N PHE A 71 -8.08 -5.32 -23.69
CA PHE A 71 -9.10 -4.27 -23.63
C PHE A 71 -8.56 -2.92 -24.14
N PHE A 72 -7.30 -2.61 -23.87
CA PHE A 72 -6.65 -1.42 -24.38
C PHE A 72 -6.00 -1.70 -25.74
N PRO A 73 -6.12 -0.79 -26.73
CA PRO A 73 -5.53 -0.99 -28.05
C PRO A 73 -3.99 -0.85 -28.08
N ASN A 74 -3.41 -0.10 -27.12
CA ASN A 74 -1.98 0.24 -27.14
C ASN A 74 -1.15 -0.47 -26.06
N LEU A 75 -1.74 -1.37 -25.28
CA LEU A 75 -1.04 -2.16 -24.27
C LEU A 75 -1.80 -3.43 -23.91
N THR A 76 -1.12 -4.41 -23.34
CA THR A 76 -1.74 -5.63 -22.81
C THR A 76 -1.75 -5.60 -21.30
N LEU A 77 -2.90 -5.85 -20.69
CA LEU A 77 -3.00 -5.96 -19.24
C LEU A 77 -2.22 -7.19 -18.74
N PRO A 78 -1.35 -7.04 -17.72
CA PRO A 78 -0.54 -8.14 -17.22
C PRO A 78 -1.35 -9.18 -16.42
N PHE A 79 -2.57 -8.84 -16.02
CA PHE A 79 -3.47 -9.71 -15.28
C PHE A 79 -4.95 -9.33 -15.51
N PRO A 80 -5.90 -10.26 -15.32
CA PRO A 80 -7.32 -9.95 -15.36
C PRO A 80 -7.69 -8.96 -14.24
N PRO A 81 -8.24 -7.78 -14.56
CA PRO A 81 -8.47 -6.76 -13.55
C PRO A 81 -9.59 -7.13 -12.58
N HIS A 82 -9.54 -6.56 -11.39
CA HIS A 82 -10.68 -6.59 -10.47
C HIS A 82 -11.82 -5.70 -10.96
N ALA A 83 -13.03 -5.91 -10.45
CA ALA A 83 -14.23 -5.21 -10.88
C ALA A 83 -14.12 -3.68 -10.72
N HIS A 84 -13.47 -3.18 -9.66
CA HIS A 84 -13.26 -1.74 -9.49
C HIS A 84 -12.24 -1.16 -10.47
N GLN A 85 -11.19 -1.91 -10.80
CA GLN A 85 -10.21 -1.54 -11.82
C GLN A 85 -10.87 -1.50 -13.20
N ALA A 86 -11.62 -2.54 -13.57
CA ALA A 86 -12.34 -2.60 -14.83
C ALA A 86 -13.33 -1.42 -15.00
N ARG A 87 -14.06 -1.06 -13.95
CA ARG A 87 -14.93 0.14 -13.95
C ARG A 87 -14.12 1.42 -14.16
N ALA A 88 -12.95 1.55 -13.53
CA ALA A 88 -12.08 2.69 -13.75
C ALA A 88 -11.56 2.74 -15.20
N PHE A 89 -11.19 1.58 -15.77
CA PHE A 89 -10.71 1.47 -17.15
C PHE A 89 -11.77 1.90 -18.16
N GLN A 90 -13.01 1.45 -17.96
CA GLN A 90 -14.13 1.83 -18.82
C GLN A 90 -14.42 3.35 -18.76
N ARG A 91 -14.27 3.98 -17.59
CA ARG A 91 -14.51 5.43 -17.44
C ARG A 91 -13.37 6.30 -17.94
N LEU A 92 -12.12 5.88 -17.71
CA LEU A 92 -10.93 6.66 -18.03
C LEU A 92 -10.41 6.38 -19.45
N GLY A 93 -10.68 5.19 -19.99
CA GLY A 93 -10.23 4.74 -21.31
C GLY A 93 -11.27 4.82 -22.41
N SER A 94 -12.47 5.35 -22.15
CA SER A 94 -13.49 5.60 -23.17
C SER A 94 -13.11 6.77 -24.09
N ASP A 95 -13.74 6.86 -25.27
CA ASP A 95 -13.54 7.98 -26.22
C ASP A 95 -13.82 9.36 -25.61
N ALA A 96 -14.72 9.42 -24.62
CA ALA A 96 -14.97 10.60 -23.80
C ALA A 96 -14.66 10.30 -22.31
N PRO A 97 -13.38 10.40 -21.89
CA PRO A 97 -12.97 10.07 -20.52
C PRO A 97 -13.74 10.88 -19.47
N GLN A 98 -14.16 10.20 -18.40
CA GLN A 98 -14.92 10.82 -17.32
C GLN A 98 -14.06 11.02 -16.07
N PRO A 99 -14.18 12.16 -15.37
CA PRO A 99 -13.61 12.33 -14.04
C PRO A 99 -14.00 11.15 -13.14
N THR A 100 -13.02 10.58 -12.45
CA THR A 100 -13.20 9.31 -11.72
C THR A 100 -12.53 9.39 -10.36
N LEU A 101 -13.33 9.20 -9.31
CA LEU A 101 -12.86 9.05 -7.93
C LEU A 101 -12.74 7.56 -7.60
N VAL A 102 -11.54 7.11 -7.22
CA VAL A 102 -11.28 5.72 -6.82
C VAL A 102 -11.15 5.64 -5.29
N ALA A 103 -12.27 5.37 -4.61
CA ALA A 103 -12.32 5.24 -3.15
C ALA A 103 -12.31 3.75 -2.73
N THR A 104 -11.11 3.19 -2.51
CA THR A 104 -10.93 1.80 -2.04
C THR A 104 -9.79 1.73 -1.01
N GLY A 105 -9.75 0.64 -0.23
CA GLY A 105 -8.75 0.43 0.83
C GLY A 105 -7.30 0.40 0.34
N THR A 106 -6.34 0.54 1.24
CA THR A 106 -4.90 0.40 0.91
C THR A 106 -4.63 -1.01 0.37
N GLY A 107 -3.75 -1.13 -0.63
CA GLY A 107 -3.42 -2.41 -1.26
C GLY A 107 -4.48 -2.95 -2.24
N SER A 108 -5.58 -2.25 -2.48
CA SER A 108 -6.63 -2.66 -3.44
C SER A 108 -6.24 -2.56 -4.92
N GLY A 109 -5.05 -2.05 -5.24
CA GLY A 109 -4.63 -1.78 -6.62
C GLY A 109 -5.21 -0.49 -7.21
N LYS A 110 -5.22 0.60 -6.41
CA LYS A 110 -5.61 1.95 -6.88
C LYS A 110 -4.70 2.48 -7.98
N THR A 111 -3.40 2.20 -7.91
CA THR A 111 -2.43 2.64 -8.93
C THR A 111 -2.84 2.14 -10.31
N GLU A 112 -3.22 0.87 -10.40
CA GLU A 112 -3.58 0.22 -11.65
C GLU A 112 -4.83 0.83 -12.26
N CYS A 113 -5.78 1.27 -11.43
CA CYS A 113 -7.02 1.92 -11.87
C CYS A 113 -6.78 3.11 -12.80
N PHE A 114 -5.70 3.89 -12.58
CA PHE A 114 -5.35 5.03 -13.43
C PHE A 114 -4.14 4.79 -14.32
N MET A 115 -3.20 3.92 -13.91
CA MET A 115 -1.94 3.69 -14.63
C MET A 115 -2.18 3.15 -16.04
N PHE A 116 -2.98 2.08 -16.20
CA PHE A 116 -3.18 1.48 -17.52
C PHE A 116 -3.96 2.38 -18.48
N PRO A 117 -5.08 3.03 -18.10
CA PRO A 117 -5.73 4.03 -18.96
C PRO A 117 -4.78 5.14 -19.41
N LEU A 118 -3.95 5.65 -18.49
CA LEU A 118 -3.00 6.72 -18.76
C LEU A 118 -1.91 6.27 -19.72
N LEU A 119 -1.30 5.10 -19.51
CA LEU A 119 -0.29 4.54 -20.41
C LEU A 119 -0.87 4.28 -21.81
N ASN A 120 -2.09 3.75 -21.90
CA ASN A 120 -2.77 3.54 -23.17
C ASN A 120 -3.00 4.86 -23.92
N HIS A 121 -3.42 5.91 -23.22
CA HIS A 121 -3.60 7.24 -23.79
C HIS A 121 -2.26 7.83 -24.28
N CYS A 122 -1.21 7.76 -23.46
CA CYS A 122 0.12 8.24 -23.83
C CYS A 122 0.69 7.53 -25.06
N ALA A 123 0.51 6.20 -25.15
CA ALA A 123 1.02 5.41 -26.26
C ALA A 123 0.28 5.66 -27.59
N GLY A 124 -1.00 6.08 -27.52
CA GLY A 124 -1.80 6.45 -28.69
C GLY A 124 -1.66 7.90 -29.14
N ALA A 125 -0.93 8.74 -28.40
CA ALA A 125 -0.77 10.15 -28.73
C ALA A 125 0.18 10.34 -29.94
N SER A 126 -0.25 11.12 -30.93
CA SER A 126 0.48 11.34 -32.19
C SER A 126 1.62 12.36 -32.10
N HIS A 127 1.64 13.19 -31.06
CA HIS A 127 2.58 14.32 -30.92
C HIS A 127 3.47 14.14 -29.69
N ALA A 128 4.73 14.57 -29.78
CA ALA A 128 5.66 14.60 -28.65
C ALA A 128 5.19 15.52 -27.50
N GLY A 129 5.77 15.35 -26.32
CA GLY A 129 5.55 16.18 -25.13
C GLY A 129 4.79 15.47 -23.99
N VAL A 130 4.62 16.17 -22.87
CA VAL A 130 3.98 15.63 -21.66
C VAL A 130 2.48 15.45 -21.90
N LYS A 131 1.96 14.23 -21.66
CA LYS A 131 0.55 13.88 -21.84
C LYS A 131 -0.22 13.69 -20.53
N ALA A 132 0.50 13.43 -19.44
CA ALA A 132 -0.10 13.24 -18.14
C ALA A 132 0.87 13.66 -17.04
N ILE A 133 0.30 14.13 -15.93
CA ILE A 133 1.01 14.49 -14.71
C ILE A 133 0.37 13.70 -13.58
N ILE A 134 1.19 13.06 -12.74
CA ILE A 134 0.75 12.34 -11.56
C ILE A 134 1.37 13.04 -10.36
N ILE A 135 0.54 13.45 -9.41
CA ILE A 135 0.97 14.18 -8.22
C ILE A 135 0.91 13.23 -7.04
N TYR A 136 2.06 13.03 -6.39
CA TYR A 136 2.16 12.29 -5.13
C TYR A 136 2.49 13.25 -3.99
N PRO A 137 1.91 13.05 -2.80
CA PRO A 137 2.13 13.95 -1.66
C PRO A 137 3.52 13.81 -1.02
N MET A 138 4.29 12.77 -1.37
CA MET A 138 5.58 12.46 -0.74
C MET A 138 6.60 11.99 -1.77
N ASN A 139 7.83 12.49 -1.69
CA ASN A 139 8.93 12.16 -2.61
C ASN A 139 9.23 10.66 -2.65
N ALA A 140 9.26 9.97 -1.49
CA ALA A 140 9.52 8.54 -1.43
C ALA A 140 8.47 7.73 -2.21
N LEU A 141 7.19 8.12 -2.09
CA LEU A 141 6.11 7.49 -2.83
C LEU A 141 6.21 7.79 -4.33
N ALA A 142 6.56 9.03 -4.69
CA ALA A 142 6.77 9.42 -6.09
C ALA A 142 7.89 8.58 -6.75
N THR A 143 9.01 8.39 -6.05
CA THR A 143 10.14 7.58 -6.54
C THR A 143 9.77 6.11 -6.73
N ASP A 144 9.10 5.50 -5.75
CA ASP A 144 8.63 4.11 -5.85
C ASP A 144 7.68 3.92 -7.05
N GLN A 145 6.71 4.82 -7.20
CA GLN A 145 5.74 4.74 -8.28
C GLN A 145 6.38 5.04 -9.64
N ALA A 146 7.33 5.97 -9.74
CA ALA A 146 8.08 6.23 -10.98
C ALA A 146 8.84 4.97 -11.44
N SER A 147 9.51 4.26 -10.53
CA SER A 147 10.17 2.99 -10.85
C SER A 147 9.17 1.95 -11.35
N ARG A 148 7.99 1.88 -10.73
CA ARG A 148 6.92 0.96 -11.13
C ARG A 148 6.38 1.25 -12.53
N PHE A 149 6.17 2.52 -12.88
CA PHE A 149 5.79 2.95 -14.23
C PHE A 149 6.87 2.56 -15.24
N ALA A 150 8.14 2.86 -14.94
CA ALA A 150 9.26 2.54 -15.83
C ALA A 150 9.35 1.02 -16.09
N LYS A 151 9.20 0.19 -15.05
CA LYS A 151 9.17 -1.28 -15.21
C LYS A 151 8.00 -1.74 -16.07
N THR A 152 6.81 -1.18 -15.86
CA THR A 152 5.60 -1.54 -16.64
C THR A 152 5.78 -1.21 -18.12
N ILE A 153 6.29 -0.01 -18.42
CA ILE A 153 6.62 0.43 -19.79
C ILE A 153 7.68 -0.47 -20.42
N ALA A 154 8.74 -0.80 -19.67
CA ALA A 154 9.82 -1.63 -20.18
C ALA A 154 9.40 -3.07 -20.46
N SER A 155 8.42 -3.60 -19.70
CA SER A 155 7.94 -4.97 -19.85
C SER A 155 6.95 -5.18 -21.00
N ASP A 156 6.27 -4.13 -21.46
CA ASP A 156 5.29 -4.23 -22.56
C ASP A 156 5.92 -3.73 -23.88
N PRO A 157 6.12 -4.61 -24.88
CA PRO A 157 6.65 -4.21 -26.18
C PRO A 157 5.84 -3.12 -26.90
N GLN A 158 4.56 -2.96 -26.58
CA GLN A 158 3.71 -1.94 -27.17
C GLN A 158 3.96 -0.54 -26.59
N LEU A 159 4.51 -0.47 -25.37
CA LEU A 159 4.84 0.76 -24.65
C LEU A 159 6.33 1.11 -24.75
N HIS A 160 7.20 0.10 -24.72
CA HIS A 160 8.65 0.27 -24.76
C HIS A 160 9.09 1.09 -25.98
N GLY A 161 9.84 2.17 -25.74
CA GLY A 161 10.32 3.08 -26.78
C GLY A 161 9.28 4.08 -27.30
N LYS A 162 8.00 3.95 -26.92
CA LYS A 162 6.94 4.91 -27.29
C LYS A 162 6.57 5.86 -26.16
N VAL A 163 6.54 5.35 -24.93
CA VAL A 163 6.20 6.11 -23.73
C VAL A 163 7.43 6.23 -22.85
N THR A 164 7.68 7.43 -22.33
CA THR A 164 8.70 7.67 -21.31
C THR A 164 8.03 8.20 -20.04
N VAL A 165 8.67 7.93 -18.90
CA VAL A 165 8.25 8.47 -17.60
C VAL A 165 9.45 9.17 -16.97
N GLY A 166 9.20 10.35 -16.42
CA GLY A 166 10.17 11.14 -15.69
C GLY A 166 9.66 11.45 -14.29
N LEU A 167 10.59 11.62 -13.35
CA LEU A 167 10.30 12.09 -12.01
C LEU A 167 10.82 13.52 -11.87
N PHE A 168 9.95 14.42 -11.44
CA PHE A 168 10.31 15.78 -11.05
C PHE A 168 10.12 15.89 -9.53
N VAL A 169 11.21 16.21 -8.81
CA VAL A 169 11.27 16.30 -7.35
C VAL A 169 11.70 17.70 -6.94
#